data_AF-A0A1A8Q3K7-F1
#
_entry.id   AF-A0A1A8Q3K7-F1
#
_cell.length_a   1.000
_cell.length_b   1.000
_cell.length_c   1.000
_cell.angle_alpha   90.00
_cell.angle_beta   90.00
_cell.angle_gamma   90.00
#
_symmetry.space_group_name_H-M   'P 1'
#
loop_
_entity.id
_entity.type
_entity.pdbx_description
1 polymer ?
#
loop_
_entity_poly.entity_id
_entity_poly.type
_entity_poly.pdbx_seq_one_letter_code
_entity_poly.pdbx_strand_id
1 'polypeptide(L)' 'LADVLNAPCPFIVGVDSRYFDLYDPPPDVVCVDLDTNTIYLSDEKRHSNWKNLPKKPCKALIHTLSNLQHQLAT' A
#
# COMPACT_ATOMS: atom_id res chain seq x y z
N LEU A 1 7.30 -10.47 -15.65
CA LEU A 1 6.79 -9.76 -14.46
C LEU A 1 7.87 -8.88 -13.83
N ALA A 2 9.10 -9.37 -13.72
CA ALA A 2 10.26 -8.57 -13.31
C ALA A 2 10.39 -7.22 -14.07
N ASP A 3 10.09 -7.19 -15.36
CA ASP A 3 10.15 -5.94 -16.15
C ASP A 3 9.09 -4.90 -15.76
N VAL A 4 7.93 -5.33 -15.22
CA VAL A 4 6.87 -4.41 -14.77
C VAL A 4 7.25 -3.76 -13.46
N LEU A 5 7.95 -4.49 -12.58
CA LEU A 5 8.45 -3.94 -11.32
C LEU A 5 9.62 -2.97 -11.51
N ASN A 6 10.26 -2.97 -12.67
CA ASN A 6 11.31 -2.02 -13.07
C ASN A 6 10.80 -0.94 -14.03
N ALA A 7 9.48 -0.69 -14.05
CA ALA A 7 8.92 0.28 -14.98
C ALA A 7 9.45 1.70 -14.70
N PRO A 8 9.77 2.50 -15.74
CA PRO A 8 10.31 3.85 -15.58
C PRO A 8 9.27 4.87 -15.09
N CYS A 9 8.03 4.44 -14.83
CA CYS A 9 6.90 5.28 -14.46
C CYS A 9 6.12 4.62 -13.32
N PRO A 10 5.40 5.39 -12.47
CA PRO A 10 4.59 4.82 -11.39
C PRO A 10 3.56 3.82 -11.92
N PHE A 11 3.43 2.69 -11.23
CA PHE A 11 2.53 1.61 -11.61
C PHE A 11 1.75 1.07 -10.40
N ILE A 12 0.68 0.36 -10.69
CA ILE A 12 -0.05 -0.50 -9.74
C ILE A 12 -0.20 -1.85 -10.43
N VAL A 13 0.20 -2.91 -9.74
CA VAL A 13 0.14 -4.29 -10.26
C VAL A 13 -0.43 -5.21 -9.18
N GLY A 14 -1.32 -6.11 -9.59
CA GLY A 14 -1.81 -7.20 -8.75
C GLY A 14 -1.00 -8.47 -9.03
N VAL A 15 -0.56 -9.14 -7.97
CA VAL A 15 0.14 -10.43 -8.06
C VAL A 15 -0.51 -11.43 -7.11
N ASP A 16 -0.35 -12.71 -7.42
CA ASP A 16 -0.72 -13.80 -6.52
C ASP A 16 0.26 -13.86 -5.35
N SER A 17 -0.18 -14.20 -4.14
CA SER A 17 0.67 -14.24 -2.94
C SER A 17 1.87 -15.18 -3.08
N ARG A 18 1.76 -16.25 -3.89
CA ARG A 18 2.88 -17.16 -4.22
C ARG A 18 4.06 -16.47 -4.91
N TYR A 19 3.87 -15.26 -5.43
CA TYR A 19 4.97 -14.46 -5.96
C TYR A 19 6.02 -14.17 -4.88
N PHE A 20 5.57 -13.87 -3.67
CA PHE A 20 6.45 -13.50 -2.54
C PHE A 20 7.16 -14.71 -1.91
N ASP A 21 6.70 -15.94 -2.18
CA ASP A 21 7.44 -17.16 -1.82
C ASP A 21 8.69 -17.36 -2.67
N LEU A 22 8.68 -16.83 -3.90
CA LEU A 22 9.70 -17.06 -4.92
C LEU A 22 10.64 -15.85 -5.11
N TYR A 23 10.17 -14.64 -4.80
CA TYR A 23 10.89 -13.40 -5.08
C TYR A 23 10.70 -12.37 -3.97
N ASP A 24 11.80 -11.72 -3.60
CA ASP A 24 11.74 -10.50 -2.80
C ASP A 24 11.26 -9.31 -3.66
N PRO A 25 10.39 -8.44 -3.13
CA PRO A 25 10.01 -7.22 -3.83
C PRO A 25 11.20 -6.24 -3.92
N PRO A 26 11.33 -5.47 -5.02
CA PRO A 26 12.36 -4.44 -5.12
C PRO A 26 12.27 -3.38 -4.00
N PRO A 27 13.41 -2.77 -3.62
CA PRO A 27 13.50 -1.92 -2.43
C PRO A 27 12.71 -0.60 -2.52
N ASP A 28 12.31 -0.18 -3.70
CA ASP A 28 11.53 1.03 -4.01
C ASP A 28 10.02 0.75 -4.17
N VAL A 29 9.62 -0.53 -4.19
CA VAL A 29 8.24 -0.97 -4.33
C VAL A 29 7.53 -1.03 -2.97
N VAL A 30 6.29 -0.54 -2.94
CA VAL A 30 5.39 -0.70 -1.80
C VAL A 30 4.52 -1.93 -2.05
N CYS A 31 4.47 -2.86 -1.10
CA CYS A 31 3.64 -4.05 -1.19
C CYS A 31 2.46 -3.94 -0.23
N VAL A 32 1.26 -4.23 -0.72
CA VAL A 32 0.03 -4.31 0.08
C VAL A 32 -0.43 -5.75 0.07
N ASP A 33 -0.29 -6.42 1.20
CA ASP A 33 -0.76 -7.78 1.42
C ASP A 33 -2.20 -7.76 1.90
N LEU A 34 -3.10 -8.28 1.05
CA LEU A 34 -4.54 -8.31 1.31
C LEU A 34 -4.95 -9.47 2.22
N ASP A 35 -4.16 -10.54 2.29
CA ASP A 35 -4.47 -11.71 3.13
C ASP A 35 -4.19 -11.40 4.60
N THR A 36 -3.11 -10.67 4.89
CA THR A 36 -2.72 -10.30 6.26
C THR A 36 -3.04 -8.86 6.64
N ASN A 37 -3.57 -8.06 5.70
CA ASN A 37 -3.82 -6.62 5.87
C ASN A 37 -2.54 -5.84 6.28
N THR A 38 -1.41 -6.23 5.71
CA THR A 38 -0.09 -5.65 6.01
C THR A 38 0.38 -4.77 4.85
N ILE A 39 0.95 -3.61 5.17
CA ILE A 39 1.59 -2.73 4.18
C ILE A 39 3.10 -2.72 4.42
N TYR A 40 3.85 -3.22 3.45
CA TYR A 40 5.31 -3.13 3.42
C TYR A 40 5.70 -1.88 2.64
N LEU A 41 6.21 -0.89 3.37
CA LEU A 41 6.70 0.35 2.78
C LEU A 41 8.16 0.17 2.36
N SER A 42 8.49 0.62 1.14
CA SER A 42 9.88 0.76 0.71
C SER A 42 10.65 1.74 1.60
N ASP A 43 11.95 1.53 1.78
CA ASP A 43 12.79 2.40 2.61
C ASP A 43 12.79 3.86 2.10
N GLU A 44 12.71 4.06 0.79
CA GLU A 44 12.60 5.38 0.17
C GLU A 44 11.27 6.07 0.49
N LYS A 45 10.17 5.31 0.58
CA LYS A 45 8.83 5.84 0.87
C LYS A 45 8.46 5.79 2.34
N ARG A 46 9.31 5.25 3.20
CA ARG A 46 9.14 5.24 4.67
C ARG A 46 8.93 6.63 5.26
N HIS A 47 9.46 7.66 4.59
CA HIS A 47 9.30 9.06 4.98
C HIS A 47 8.14 9.79 4.26
N SER A 48 7.46 9.12 3.32
CA SER A 48 6.26 9.64 2.67
C SER A 48 5.09 9.59 3.66
N ASN A 49 5.05 10.60 4.51
CA ASN A 49 4.09 10.68 5.59
C ASN A 49 2.79 11.28 5.07
N TRP A 50 1.65 10.68 5.45
CA TRP A 50 0.30 11.27 5.33
C TRP A 50 0.19 12.71 5.88
N LYS A 51 1.19 13.15 6.64
CA LYS A 51 1.40 14.53 7.10
C LYS A 51 1.52 15.56 5.96
N ASN A 52 1.85 15.12 4.73
CA ASN A 52 1.83 15.98 3.54
C ASN A 52 0.41 16.27 3.04
N LEU A 53 -0.59 15.50 3.49
CA LEU A 53 -1.99 15.72 3.14
C LEU A 53 -2.59 16.89 3.94
N PRO A 54 -3.57 17.63 3.38
CA PRO A 54 -4.22 18.69 4.13
C PRO A 54 -4.95 18.11 5.36
N LYS A 55 -4.68 18.68 6.54
CA LYS A 55 -5.10 18.12 7.85
C LYS A 55 -6.61 17.87 7.97
N LYS A 56 -7.43 18.84 7.54
CA LYS A 56 -8.90 18.75 7.66
C LYS A 56 -9.50 17.62 6.82
N PRO A 57 -9.30 17.55 5.49
CA PRO A 57 -9.85 16.47 4.68
C PRO A 57 -9.23 15.11 5.04
N CYS A 58 -7.95 15.05 5.42
CA CYS A 58 -7.33 13.80 5.88
C CYS A 58 -8.03 13.23 7.11
N LYS A 59 -8.32 14.05 8.12
CA LYS A 59 -9.09 13.61 9.31
C LYS A 59 -10.51 13.15 8.96
N ALA A 60 -11.19 13.88 8.07
CA ALA A 60 -12.53 13.51 7.63
C ALA A 60 -12.53 12.15 6.92
N LEU A 61 -11.56 11.91 6.04
CA LEU A 61 -11.40 10.63 5.33
C LEU A 61 -11.19 9.47 6.31
N ILE A 62 -10.26 9.60 7.26
CA ILE A 62 -9.97 8.56 8.26
C ILE A 62 -11.22 8.23 9.08
N HIS A 63 -11.95 9.25 9.52
CA HIS A 63 -13.18 9.06 10.29
C HIS A 63 -14.24 8.29 9.49
N THR A 64 -14.50 8.69 8.24
CA THR A 64 -15.47 8.01 7.38
C THR A 64 -15.08 6.57 7.10
N LEU A 65 -13.80 6.32 6.76
CA LEU A 65 -13.31 4.96 6.50
C LEU A 65 -13.37 4.06 7.75
N SER A 66 -13.05 4.59 8.93
CA SER A 66 -13.13 3.85 10.19
C SER A 66 -14.57 3.45 10.53
N ASN A 67 -15.53 4.35 10.32
CA ASN A 67 -16.95 4.04 10.52
C ASN A 67 -17.45 2.97 9.54
N LEU A 68 -17.07 3.08 8.27
CA LEU A 68 -17.41 2.08 7.25
C LEU A 68 -16.80 0.70 7.58
N GLN A 69 -15.53 0.66 8.00
CA GLN A 69 -14.89 -0.58 8.42
C GLN A 69 -15.66 -1.26 9.55
N HIS A 70 -16.07 -0.50 10.57
CA HIS A 70 -16.84 -1.05 11.68
C HIS A 70 -18.20 -1.62 11.21
N GLN A 71 -18.90 -0.90 10.32
CA GLN A 71 -20.17 -1.34 9.76
C GLN A 71 -20.05 -2.62 8.92
N LEU A 72 -18.95 -2.78 8.17
CA LEU A 72 -18.71 -3.92 7.29
C LEU A 72 -18.12 -5.14 8.02
N ALA A 73 -17.52 -4.93 9.20
CA ALA A 73 -16.97 -6.00 10.04
C ALA A 73 -18.04 -6.66 10.94
N THR A 74 -19.30 -6.24 10.83
CA THR A 74 -20.47 -6.79 11.54
C THR A 74 -21.33 -7.60 10.57
#